data_AF-A0A813DTQ7-F1
#
_entry.id   AF-A0A813DTQ7-F1
#
_cell.length_a   1.000
_cell.length_b   1.000
_cell.length_c   1.000
_cell.angle_alpha   90.00
_cell.angle_beta   90.00
_cell.angle_gamma   90.00
#
_symmetry.space_group_name_H-M   'P 1'
#
loop_
_entity.id
_entity.type
_entity.pdbx_description
1 polymer ?
#
loop_
_entity_poly.entity_id
_entity_poly.type
_entity_poly.pdbx_seq_one_letter_code
_entity_poly.pdbx_strand_id
1 'polypeptide(L)'
;KSKKKKEGKDEKGDDEVNEDCSGVGGKLVGNDWSVGPTYTYEEMLIRMYKIIEDKNPSLGTKERYVLKPPQTVRVGSKKVAWVNFSELCVMMKRPVEHVVQSASDHCAAVKPYSSLAARARSFR
;
A
#
# COMPACT_ATOMS: atom_id res chain seq x y z
N LYS A 1 -31.53 29.11 26.09
CA LYS A 1 -31.80 28.35 27.34
C LYS A 1 -31.48 26.90 27.03
N SER A 2 -30.56 26.16 27.63
CA SER A 2 -29.78 26.32 28.86
C SER A 2 -28.48 25.53 28.71
N LYS A 3 -27.40 26.08 29.27
CA LYS A 3 -26.14 25.43 29.63
C LYS A 3 -26.37 24.06 30.29
N LYS A 4 -25.49 23.10 30.04
CA LYS A 4 -24.79 22.39 31.12
C LYS A 4 -23.46 21.77 30.67
N LYS A 5 -22.41 22.54 30.97
CA LYS A 5 -21.02 22.14 31.14
C LYS A 5 -20.91 21.12 32.29
N LYS A 6 -20.09 20.07 32.16
CA LYS A 6 -19.50 19.42 33.33
C LYS A 6 -18.07 18.96 33.01
N GLU A 7 -17.15 19.71 33.60
CA GLU A 7 -15.74 19.38 33.80
C GLU A 7 -15.59 18.30 34.89
N GLY A 8 -14.54 17.49 34.77
CA GLY A 8 -13.83 16.78 35.82
C GLY A 8 -12.50 16.38 35.18
N LYS A 9 -11.34 16.97 35.49
CA LYS A 9 -10.62 17.16 36.76
C LYS A 9 -10.26 15.84 37.43
N ASP A 10 -9.12 15.28 37.01
CA ASP A 10 -8.30 14.39 37.81
C ASP A 10 -6.90 15.02 37.93
N GLU A 11 -6.51 15.27 39.17
CA GLU A 11 -5.18 15.70 39.58
C GLU A 11 -4.38 14.47 40.02
N LYS A 12 -3.06 14.61 39.90
CA LYS A 12 -2.01 14.09 40.80
C LYS A 12 -1.31 12.77 40.43
N GLY A 13 -0.06 12.93 40.02
CA GLY A 13 1.01 11.94 40.12
C GLY A 13 2.35 12.69 40.17
N ASP A 14 2.83 12.93 41.40
CA ASP A 14 4.22 13.32 41.72
C ASP A 14 5.19 12.27 41.17
N ASP A 15 6.32 12.70 40.60
CA ASP A 15 7.67 12.27 41.05
C ASP A 15 8.73 13.17 40.39
N GLU A 16 9.21 14.18 41.13
CA GLU A 16 10.49 14.83 40.86
C GLU A 16 11.57 14.13 41.71
N VAL A 17 12.42 13.34 41.06
CA VAL A 17 13.72 12.85 41.54
C VAL A 17 14.58 12.66 40.30
N ASN A 18 15.86 12.99 40.21
CA ASN A 18 16.78 13.94 40.81
C ASN A 18 18.03 13.86 39.88
N GLU A 19 18.79 14.95 39.81
CA GLU A 19 20.22 15.03 39.53
C GLU A 19 20.89 14.09 38.49
N ASP A 20 21.47 14.77 37.49
CA ASP A 20 22.79 14.54 36.92
C ASP A 20 23.56 13.30 37.41
N CYS A 21 23.89 12.43 36.46
CA CYS A 21 25.02 11.51 36.61
C CYS A 21 25.89 11.58 35.36
N SER A 22 26.75 12.59 35.33
CA SER A 22 27.96 12.59 34.52
C SER A 22 28.84 11.37 34.87
N GLY A 23 29.03 10.47 33.90
CA GLY A 23 30.21 9.62 33.73
C GLY A 23 30.30 8.36 34.59
N VAL A 24 30.55 7.22 33.94
CA VAL A 24 31.71 6.33 34.16
C VAL A 24 31.67 5.22 33.11
N GLY A 25 32.80 5.05 32.41
CA GLY A 25 32.96 4.09 31.32
C GLY A 25 32.89 2.63 31.78
N GLY A 26 32.08 1.86 31.05
CA GLY A 26 32.16 0.40 31.02
C GLY A 26 32.68 -0.04 29.66
N LYS A 27 33.88 -0.62 29.63
CA LYS A 27 34.50 -1.23 28.44
C LYS A 27 33.64 -2.41 27.98
N LEU A 28 32.99 -2.30 26.82
CA LEU A 28 32.21 -3.36 26.21
C LEU A 28 33.00 -4.03 25.08
N VAL A 29 33.04 -5.35 25.17
CA VAL A 29 33.59 -6.32 24.22
C VAL A 29 33.04 -6.07 22.81
N GLY A 30 33.91 -6.25 21.81
CA GLY A 30 33.67 -5.94 20.40
C GLY A 30 32.35 -6.50 19.85
N ASN A 31 31.41 -5.59 19.66
CA ASN A 31 30.46 -5.59 18.56
C ASN A 31 30.52 -4.17 17.99
N ASP A 32 30.85 -4.05 16.71
CA ASP A 32 30.95 -2.80 15.94
C ASP A 32 29.55 -2.17 15.67
N TRP A 33 28.67 -2.23 16.66
CA TRP A 33 27.41 -1.51 16.67
C TRP A 33 27.63 -0.24 17.46
N SER A 34 28.08 0.80 16.76
CA SER A 34 28.05 2.16 17.30
C SER A 34 26.61 2.45 17.72
N VAL A 35 26.41 2.82 18.99
CA VAL A 35 25.12 3.35 19.45
C VAL A 35 24.82 4.55 18.57
N GLY A 36 23.78 4.42 17.73
CA GLY A 36 23.39 5.47 16.81
C GLY A 36 22.94 6.73 17.56
N PRO A 37 22.79 7.86 16.85
CA PRO A 37 22.30 9.09 17.46
C PRO A 37 20.95 8.87 18.16
N THR A 38 20.78 9.48 19.33
CA THR A 38 19.49 9.50 20.03
C THR A 38 18.50 10.31 19.20
N TYR A 39 17.44 9.66 18.71
CA TYR A 39 16.39 10.32 17.94
C TYR A 39 15.24 10.74 18.84
N THR A 40 14.74 11.95 18.63
CA THR A 40 13.48 12.37 19.23
C THR A 40 12.29 11.66 18.57
N TYR A 41 11.17 11.55 19.28
CA TYR A 41 9.97 10.88 18.75
C TYR A 41 9.51 11.48 17.41
N GLU A 42 9.54 12.81 17.29
CA GLU A 42 9.14 13.53 16.08
C GLU A 42 10.03 13.17 14.88
N GLU A 43 11.35 13.06 15.10
CA GLU A 43 12.29 12.67 14.05
C GLU A 43 12.12 11.22 13.59
N MET A 44 11.84 10.30 14.53
CA MET A 44 11.56 8.89 14.19
C MET A 44 10.27 8.76 13.39
N LEU A 45 9.24 9.51 13.78
CA LEU A 45 7.95 9.51 13.11
C LEU A 45 8.06 10.02 11.66
N ILE A 46 8.77 11.14 11.45
CA ILE A 46 9.03 11.68 10.12
C ILE A 46 9.79 10.67 9.25
N ARG A 47 10.78 9.97 9.81
CA ARG A 47 11.50 8.92 9.08
C ARG A 47 10.62 7.74 8.71
N MET A 48 9.74 7.31 9.62
CA MET A 48 8.79 6.23 9.35
C MET A 48 7.88 6.58 8.18
N TYR A 49 7.30 7.78 8.16
CA TYR A 49 6.48 8.23 7.05
C TYR A 49 7.26 8.34 5.74
N LYS A 50 8.49 8.87 5.77
CA LYS A 50 9.39 8.89 4.60
C LYS A 50 9.61 7.49 4.04
N ILE A 51 9.92 6.51 4.89
CA ILE A 51 10.14 5.11 4.47
C ILE A 51 8.86 4.51 3.86
N ILE A 52 7.70 4.81 4.43
CA ILE A 52 6.41 4.34 3.91
C ILE A 52 6.16 4.90 2.51
N GLU A 53 6.40 6.20 2.30
CA GLU A 53 6.23 6.88 1.02
C GLU A 53 7.24 6.40 -0.04
N ASP A 54 8.52 6.27 0.33
CA ASP A 54 9.59 5.86 -0.57
C ASP A 54 9.44 4.42 -1.07
N LYS A 55 9.08 3.49 -0.18
CA LYS A 55 9.02 2.06 -0.50
C LYS A 55 7.69 1.66 -1.13
N ASN A 56 6.60 2.35 -0.80
CA ASN A 56 5.28 2.02 -1.31
C ASN A 56 4.50 3.31 -1.60
N PRO A 57 4.83 4.01 -2.70
CA PRO A 57 4.15 5.26 -3.07
C PRO A 57 2.64 5.06 -3.28
N SER A 58 2.15 3.81 -3.42
CA SER A 58 0.74 3.47 -3.53
C SER A 58 -0.03 3.37 -2.20
N LEU A 59 0.65 3.33 -1.04
CA LEU A 59 0.00 3.20 0.27
C LEU A 59 -0.29 4.55 0.94
N GLY A 60 0.48 5.60 0.61
CA GLY A 60 0.29 6.95 1.16
C GLY A 60 -1.02 7.60 0.72
N THR A 61 -1.47 7.34 -0.51
CA THR A 61 -2.78 7.76 -1.01
C THR A 61 -3.70 6.55 -1.09
N LYS A 62 -4.75 6.52 -0.26
CA LYS A 62 -5.84 5.53 -0.38
C LYS A 62 -6.70 5.83 -1.61
N GLU A 63 -6.12 5.67 -2.80
CA GLU A 63 -6.77 5.92 -4.07
C GLU A 63 -7.85 4.85 -4.30
N ARG A 64 -9.12 5.27 -4.24
CA ARG A 64 -10.21 4.46 -4.75
C ARG A 64 -10.24 4.62 -6.27
N TYR A 65 -9.89 3.57 -6.99
CA TYR A 65 -9.95 3.58 -8.45
C TYR A 65 -11.42 3.57 -8.91
N VAL A 66 -11.83 4.64 -9.62
CA VAL A 66 -13.08 4.64 -10.38
C VAL A 66 -12.79 3.95 -11.71
N LEU A 67 -13.11 2.66 -11.79
CA LEU A 67 -12.94 1.90 -13.01
C LEU A 67 -14.09 2.19 -13.98
N LYS A 68 -13.76 2.30 -15.27
CA LYS A 68 -14.77 2.27 -16.33
C LYS A 68 -15.42 0.87 -16.36
N PRO A 69 -16.70 0.78 -16.72
CA PRO A 69 -17.36 -0.52 -16.82
C PRO A 69 -16.67 -1.42 -17.85
N PRO A 70 -16.51 -2.73 -17.58
CA PRO A 70 -15.84 -3.65 -18.49
C PRO A 70 -16.71 -3.91 -19.72
N GLN A 71 -16.14 -3.66 -20.91
CA GLN A 71 -16.81 -3.94 -22.18
C GLN A 71 -16.40 -5.30 -22.72
N THR A 72 -17.36 -6.21 -22.85
CA THR A 72 -17.18 -7.54 -23.43
C THR A 72 -17.90 -7.64 -24.76
N VAL A 73 -17.24 -8.23 -25.75
CA VAL A 73 -17.76 -8.43 -27.11
C VAL A 73 -17.59 -9.89 -27.47
N ARG A 74 -18.59 -10.49 -28.11
CA ARG A 74 -18.53 -11.89 -28.52
C ARG A 74 -17.65 -12.04 -29.76
N VAL A 75 -16.63 -12.89 -29.71
CA VAL A 75 -15.78 -13.24 -30.88
C VAL A 75 -16.15 -14.66 -31.30
N GLY A 76 -17.15 -14.74 -32.18
CA GLY A 76 -17.72 -16.00 -32.66
C GLY A 76 -18.73 -16.64 -31.68
N SER A 77 -19.03 -17.92 -31.89
CA SER A 77 -20.14 -18.57 -31.16
C SER A 77 -19.77 -19.04 -29.75
N LYS A 78 -18.49 -19.32 -29.47
CA LYS A 78 -18.06 -19.96 -28.21
C LYS A 78 -17.17 -19.09 -27.31
N LYS A 79 -16.66 -17.96 -27.80
CA LYS A 79 -15.67 -17.14 -27.07
C LYS A 79 -16.15 -15.71 -26.91
N VAL A 80 -15.89 -15.14 -25.74
CA VAL A 80 -16.14 -13.72 -25.42
C VAL A 80 -14.80 -13.04 -25.22
N ALA A 81 -14.59 -11.92 -25.91
CA ALA A 81 -13.42 -11.09 -25.78
C ALA A 81 -13.69 -9.91 -24.85
N TRP A 82 -12.70 -9.58 -24.04
CA TRP A 82 -12.67 -8.36 -23.26
C TRP A 82 -11.90 -7.27 -24.03
N VAL A 83 -12.58 -6.17 -24.37
CA VAL A 83 -12.03 -5.10 -25.22
C VAL A 83 -11.15 -4.15 -24.40
N ASN A 84 -11.69 -3.57 -23.31
CA ASN A 84 -11.00 -2.54 -22.51
C ASN A 84 -10.02 -3.11 -21.48
N PHE A 85 -9.45 -4.29 -21.74
CA PHE A 85 -8.67 -5.02 -20.75
C PHE A 85 -7.35 -4.32 -20.40
N SER A 86 -6.59 -3.90 -21.42
CA SER A 86 -5.30 -3.22 -21.24
C SER A 86 -5.44 -1.91 -20.48
N GLU A 87 -6.44 -1.10 -20.83
CA GLU A 87 -6.73 0.17 -20.17
C GLU A 87 -7.04 -0.02 -18.68
N LEU A 88 -7.87 -1.02 -18.34
CA LEU A 88 -8.21 -1.30 -16.95
C LEU A 88 -7.00 -1.81 -16.15
N CYS A 89 -6.11 -2.61 -16.76
CA CYS A 89 -4.88 -3.06 -16.09
C CYS A 89 -3.95 -1.88 -15.74
N VAL A 90 -3.80 -0.93 -16.67
CA VAL A 90 -3.00 0.28 -16.45
C VAL A 90 -3.63 1.16 -15.36
N MET A 91 -4.95 1.34 -15.38
CA MET A 91 -5.66 2.10 -14.34
C MET A 91 -5.51 1.47 -12.94
N MET A 92 -5.53 0.14 -12.85
CA MET A 92 -5.33 -0.59 -11.60
C MET A 92 -3.86 -0.64 -11.15
N LYS A 93 -2.91 -0.15 -11.97
CA LYS A 93 -1.46 -0.28 -11.77
C LYS A 93 -1.03 -1.75 -11.56
N ARG A 94 -1.66 -2.68 -12.28
CA ARG A 94 -1.36 -4.12 -12.21
C ARG A 94 -0.87 -4.66 -13.57
N PRO A 95 0.13 -5.53 -13.59
CA PRO A 95 0.56 -6.21 -14.81
C PRO A 95 -0.54 -7.09 -15.40
N VAL A 96 -0.61 -7.12 -16.74
CA VAL A 96 -1.66 -7.83 -17.51
C VAL A 96 -1.70 -9.32 -17.19
N GLU A 97 -0.55 -9.97 -17.03
CA GLU A 97 -0.44 -11.42 -16.75
C GLU A 97 -1.22 -11.82 -15.49
N HIS A 98 -1.08 -11.05 -14.41
CA HIS A 98 -1.74 -11.37 -13.14
C HIS A 98 -3.26 -11.22 -13.22
N VAL A 99 -3.73 -10.21 -13.96
CA VAL A 99 -5.16 -9.98 -14.14
C VAL A 99 -5.75 -11.03 -15.08
N VAL A 100 -5.02 -11.45 -16.12
CA VAL A 100 -5.43 -12.54 -17.00
C VAL A 100 -5.52 -13.84 -16.22
N GLN A 101 -4.53 -14.18 -15.40
CA GLN A 101 -4.53 -15.40 -14.61
C GLN A 101 -5.71 -15.45 -13.64
N SER A 102 -5.92 -14.37 -12.88
CA SER A 102 -7.05 -14.27 -11.95
C SER A 102 -8.40 -14.35 -12.68
N ALA A 103 -8.52 -13.70 -13.85
CA ALA A 103 -9.74 -13.75 -14.64
C ALA A 103 -9.97 -15.14 -15.27
N SER A 104 -8.93 -15.85 -15.70
CA SER A 104 -9.06 -17.18 -16.27
C SER A 104 -9.46 -18.23 -15.24
N ASP A 105 -8.99 -18.09 -14.00
CA ASP A 105 -9.32 -19.02 -12.92
C ASP A 105 -10.80 -18.90 -12.50
N HIS A 106 -11.36 -17.69 -12.55
CA HIS A 106 -12.77 -17.44 -12.20
C HIS A 106 -13.72 -17.52 -13.41
N CYS A 107 -13.22 -17.24 -14.63
CA CYS A 107 -14.05 -17.15 -15.83
C CYS A 107 -13.28 -17.60 -17.10
N ALA A 108 -13.37 -18.89 -17.41
CA ALA A 108 -12.69 -19.50 -18.56
C ALA A 108 -13.13 -18.95 -19.94
N ALA A 109 -14.31 -18.33 -20.03
CA ALA A 109 -14.92 -17.89 -21.29
C ALA A 109 -14.49 -16.49 -21.75
N VAL A 110 -13.91 -15.68 -20.85
CA VAL A 110 -13.55 -14.28 -21.12
C VAL A 110 -12.03 -14.15 -21.21
N LYS A 111 -11.53 -13.72 -22.37
CA LYS A 111 -10.09 -13.52 -22.62
C LYS A 111 -9.82 -12.13 -23.18
N PRO A 112 -8.64 -11.54 -22.97
CA PRO A 112 -8.30 -10.26 -23.58
C PRO A 112 -8.35 -10.38 -25.11
N TYR A 113 -8.92 -9.37 -25.77
CA TYR A 113 -9.13 -9.36 -27.22
C TYR A 113 -7.84 -9.61 -28.01
N SER A 114 -6.72 -9.05 -27.56
CA SER A 114 -5.39 -9.24 -28.17
C SER A 114 -4.99 -10.72 -28.28
N SER A 115 -5.25 -11.53 -27.26
CA SER A 115 -4.93 -12.96 -27.23
C SER A 115 -5.76 -13.78 -28.22
N LEU A 116 -7.01 -13.38 -28.45
CA LEU A 116 -7.92 -14.05 -29.38
C LEU A 116 -7.59 -13.67 -30.83
N ALA A 117 -7.30 -12.38 -31.07
CA ALA A 117 -6.93 -11.88 -32.39
C ALA A 117 -5.58 -12.43 -32.88
N ALA A 118 -4.62 -12.66 -31.98
CA ALA A 118 -3.33 -13.27 -32.33
C ALA A 118 -3.52 -14.73 -32.81
N ARG A 119 -4.33 -15.51 -32.10
CA ARG A 119 -4.60 -16.92 -32.43
C ARG A 119 -5.45 -17.10 -33.69
N ALA A 120 -6.25 -16.10 -34.07
CA ALA A 120 -6.99 -16.12 -35.33
C ALA A 120 -6.08 -15.87 -36.55
N ARG A 121 -5.01 -15.08 -36.39
CA ARG A 121 -4.04 -14.79 -37.46
C ARG A 121 -3.07 -15.95 -37.72
N SER A 122 -2.76 -16.74 -36.70
CA SER A 122 -1.90 -17.92 -36.82
C SER A 122 -2.59 -19.14 -37.46
N PHE A 123 -3.87 -19.03 -37.84
CA PHE A 123 -4.66 -20.11 -38.45
C PHE A 123 -5.01 -19.84 -39.92
N ARG A 124 -4.37 -18.83 -40.52
CA ARG A 124 -4.34 -18.62 -41.97
C ARG A 124 -3.01 -19.05 -42.53
#